data_AF-A0A7K4JA76-F1
#
_entry.id   AF-A0A7K4JA76-F1
#
_cell.length_a   1.000
_cell.length_b   1.000
_cell.length_c   1.000
_cell.angle_alpha   90.00
_cell.angle_beta   90.00
_cell.angle_gamma   90.00
#
_symmetry.space_group_name_H-M   'P 1'
#
loop_
_entity.id
_entity.type
_entity.pdbx_description
1 polymer ?
#
loop_
_entity_poly.entity_id
_entity_poly.type
_entity_poly.pdbx_seq_one_letter_code
_entity_poly.pdbx_strand_id
1 'polypeptide(L)' 'FPCPREGCPMMGHYADQFSAKLERVNQKYFLNTAADPPFATWRQKVSIKLSGAKKTRGDINLVFHNTEGHTKEYEIA' A
#
# COMPACT_ATOMS: atom_id res chain seq x y z
N PHE A 1 8.18 2.02 -3.94
CA PHE A 1 7.52 1.05 -3.05
C PHE A 1 8.21 -0.28 -3.27
N PRO A 2 8.85 -0.86 -2.25
CA PRO A 2 8.59 -0.72 -0.81
C PRO A 2 9.20 0.53 -0.16
N CYS A 3 9.15 0.61 1.18
CA CYS A 3 9.96 1.51 1.98
C CYS A 3 11.45 1.27 1.74
N PRO A 4 12.31 2.30 1.92
CA PRO A 4 13.75 2.15 1.85
C PRO A 4 14.28 1.38 3.07
N ARG A 5 15.60 1.14 3.13
CA ARG A 5 16.23 0.32 4.18
C ARG A 5 16.01 0.89 5.58
N GLU A 6 15.92 2.21 5.69
CA GLU A 6 15.72 2.95 6.93
C GLU A 6 14.27 2.87 7.42
N GLY A 7 13.37 2.30 6.62
CA GLY A 7 11.92 2.28 6.86
C GLY A 7 11.21 3.51 6.26
N CYS A 8 9.90 3.58 6.46
CA CYS A 8 9.12 4.78 6.15
C CYS A 8 8.72 5.47 7.47
N PRO A 9 8.71 6.81 7.53
CA PRO A 9 8.15 7.53 8.68
C PRO A 9 6.64 7.32 8.76
N MET A 10 6.13 7.26 9.99
CA MET A 10 4.70 7.33 10.29
C MET A 10 4.24 8.79 10.21
N MET A 11 3.22 9.09 9.38
CA MET A 11 2.65 10.44 9.34
C MET A 11 1.92 10.75 10.66
N GLY A 12 2.20 11.90 11.26
CA GLY A 12 1.51 12.38 12.46
C GLY A 12 2.31 12.17 13.74
N HIS A 13 1.63 11.71 14.81
CA HIS A 13 2.15 11.70 16.18
C HIS A 13 3.50 10.97 16.34
N TYR A 14 3.70 9.88 15.59
CA TYR A 14 4.88 9.02 15.70
C TYR A 14 5.95 9.31 14.64
N ALA A 15 5.90 10.46 13.96
CA ALA A 15 6.89 10.83 12.93
C ALA A 15 8.31 10.97 13.50
N ASP A 16 8.42 11.30 14.77
CA ASP A 16 9.67 11.43 15.51
C ASP A 16 10.37 10.09 15.76
N GLN A 17 9.68 8.95 15.63
CA GLN A 17 10.28 7.63 15.79
C GLN A 17 11.13 7.21 14.58
N PHE A 18 11.05 7.94 13.47
CA PHE A 18 11.83 7.65 12.27
C PHE A 18 13.32 7.96 12.47
N SER A 19 14.19 6.95 12.30
CA SER A 19 15.63 7.06 12.57
C SER A 19 16.34 8.09 11.69
N ALA A 20 15.99 8.18 10.41
CA ALA A 20 16.62 9.08 9.45
C ALA A 20 15.99 10.48 9.38
N LYS A 21 15.16 10.86 10.37
CA LYS A 21 14.41 12.14 10.37
C LYS A 21 15.30 13.40 10.28
N LEU A 22 16.57 13.31 10.70
CA LEU A 22 17.52 14.43 10.71
C LEU A 22 18.61 14.33 9.63
N GLU A 23 18.64 13.28 8.81
CA GLU A 23 19.71 13.10 7.81
C GLU A 23 19.70 14.18 6.72
N ARG A 24 18.52 14.75 6.43
CA ARG A 24 18.34 15.84 5.47
C ARG A 24 17.28 16.81 5.96
N VAL A 25 17.42 18.08 5.60
CA VAL A 25 16.39 19.11 5.81
C VAL A 25 15.39 19.07 4.66
N ASN A 26 14.10 19.32 4.94
CA ASN A 26 13.01 19.35 3.95
C ASN A 26 12.78 18.03 3.18
N GLN A 27 12.85 16.90 3.88
CA GLN A 27 12.53 15.58 3.32
C GLN A 27 11.06 15.52 2.89
N LYS A 28 10.80 15.05 1.66
CA LYS A 28 9.45 14.94 1.09
C LYS A 28 8.96 13.49 1.14
N TYR A 29 7.75 13.30 1.64
CA TYR A 29 7.09 12.01 1.75
C TYR A 29 5.69 12.07 1.16
N PHE A 30 5.23 10.95 0.59
CA PHE A 30 3.93 10.83 -0.03
C PHE A 30 3.23 9.54 0.41
N LEU A 31 1.96 9.65 0.77
CA LEU A 31 1.06 8.54 1.08
C LEU A 31 -0.37 8.90 0.65
N ASN A 32 -1.22 7.87 0.56
CA ASN A 32 -2.66 8.04 0.36
C ASN A 32 -3.38 7.66 1.66
N THR A 33 -4.51 8.31 1.91
CA THR A 33 -5.44 7.96 3.00
C THR A 33 -6.75 7.45 2.41
N ALA A 34 -7.59 6.83 3.24
CA ALA A 34 -8.97 6.58 2.84
C ALA A 34 -9.75 7.90 2.73
N ALA A 35 -10.85 7.88 1.98
CA ALA A 35 -11.75 9.04 1.86
C ALA A 35 -12.47 9.34 3.18
N ASP A 36 -12.80 8.30 3.94
CA ASP A 36 -13.57 8.36 5.18
C ASP A 36 -12.84 7.67 6.36
N PRO A 37 -13.19 7.97 7.61
CA PRO A 37 -12.64 7.27 8.77
C PRO A 37 -12.96 5.76 8.77
N PRO A 38 -12.00 4.89 9.18
CA PRO A 38 -10.63 5.22 9.55
C PRO A 38 -9.75 5.53 8.33
N PHE A 39 -9.00 6.64 8.40
CA PHE A 39 -8.17 7.13 7.28
C PHE A 39 -6.93 6.29 6.99
N ALA A 40 -6.58 5.37 7.89
CA ALA A 40 -5.39 4.52 7.78
C ALA A 40 -5.49 3.58 6.56
N THR A 41 -4.40 3.51 5.78
CA THR A 41 -4.29 2.58 4.66
C THR A 41 -2.93 1.89 4.65
N TRP A 42 -2.88 0.69 4.08
CA TRP A 42 -1.66 -0.06 3.84
C TRP A 42 -1.44 -0.21 2.35
N ARG A 43 -0.28 0.24 1.87
CA ARG A 43 0.08 0.12 0.46
C ARG A 43 0.70 -1.25 0.22
N GLN A 44 0.28 -1.92 -0.85
CA GLN A 44 0.83 -3.19 -1.27
C GLN A 44 1.19 -3.12 -2.75
N LYS A 45 2.28 -3.80 -3.15
CA LYS A 45 2.63 -3.99 -4.56
C LYS A 45 2.34 -5.45 -4.89
N VAL A 46 1.41 -5.66 -5.81
CA VAL A 46 1.04 -6.97 -6.32
C VAL A 46 1.50 -7.13 -7.76
N SER A 47 1.80 -8.37 -8.15
CA SER A 47 2.20 -8.72 -9.51
C SER A 47 1.46 -9.99 -9.89
N ILE A 48 0.60 -9.89 -10.90
CA ILE A 48 -0.28 -10.98 -11.32
C ILE A 48 0.26 -11.55 -12.62
N LYS A 49 0.49 -12.86 -12.63
CA LYS A 49 0.80 -13.60 -13.86
C LYS A 49 -0.46 -14.33 -14.30
N LEU A 50 -1.03 -13.89 -15.41
CA LEU A 50 -2.21 -14.54 -15.99
C LEU A 50 -1.83 -15.82 -16.72
N SER A 51 -2.72 -16.81 -16.65
CA SER A 51 -2.58 -18.08 -17.37
C SER A 51 -3.94 -18.50 -17.93
N GLY A 52 -3.98 -18.91 -19.20
CA GLY A 52 -5.19 -19.37 -19.86
C GLY A 52 -4.92 -19.75 -21.31
N ALA A 53 -5.82 -20.53 -21.92
CA ALA A 53 -5.68 -21.01 -23.30
C ALA A 53 -6.20 -20.02 -24.35
N LYS A 54 -7.00 -19.02 -23.95
CA LYS A 54 -7.64 -18.07 -24.86
C LYS A 54 -7.43 -16.64 -24.36
N LYS A 55 -7.30 -15.72 -25.31
CA LYS A 55 -7.27 -14.27 -25.05
C LYS A 55 -8.69 -13.78 -24.80
N THR A 56 -8.90 -13.09 -23.69
CA THR A 56 -10.20 -12.52 -23.28
C THR A 56 -10.05 -11.03 -22.94
N ARG A 57 -11.19 -10.33 -22.82
CA ARG A 57 -11.26 -8.92 -22.40
C ARG A 57 -12.26 -8.82 -21.24
N GLY A 58 -11.87 -8.10 -20.20
CA GLY A 58 -12.65 -7.89 -18.98
C GLY A 58 -11.72 -7.42 -17.87
N ASP A 59 -12.28 -7.24 -16.67
CA ASP A 59 -11.58 -6.68 -15.52
C ASP A 59 -10.97 -7.77 -14.63
N ILE A 60 -9.89 -7.44 -13.94
CA ILE A 60 -9.22 -8.33 -12.99
C ILE A 60 -9.31 -7.71 -11.60
N ASN A 61 -10.07 -8.37 -10.73
CA ASN A 61 -10.17 -8.03 -9.32
C ASN A 61 -9.31 -8.95 -8.46
N LEU A 62 -8.70 -8.38 -7.42
CA LEU A 62 -7.96 -9.11 -6.40
C LEU A 62 -8.66 -8.97 -5.06
N VAL A 63 -8.89 -10.10 -4.42
CA VAL A 63 -9.52 -10.17 -3.11
C VAL A 63 -8.51 -10.66 -2.08
N PHE A 64 -8.23 -9.84 -1.07
CA PHE A 64 -7.40 -10.25 0.07
C PHE A 64 -8.26 -10.89 1.14
N HIS A 65 -7.90 -12.10 1.53
CA HIS A 65 -8.45 -12.80 2.68
C HIS A 65 -7.40 -12.78 3.79
N ASN A 66 -7.70 -12.12 4.91
CA ASN A 66 -6.83 -12.24 6.08
C ASN A 66 -7.23 -13.45 6.95
N THR A 67 -6.40 -13.81 7.90
CA THR A 67 -6.65 -14.91 8.86
C THR A 67 -7.82 -14.63 9.80
N GLU A 68 -8.30 -13.39 9.85
CA GLU A 68 -9.44 -12.94 10.67
C GLU A 68 -10.77 -12.97 9.89
N GLY A 69 -10.75 -13.41 8.61
CA GLY A 69 -11.94 -13.53 7.76
C GLY A 69 -12.42 -12.23 7.11
N HIS A 70 -11.64 -11.15 7.19
CA HIS A 70 -11.95 -9.90 6.51
C HIS A 70 -11.55 -9.99 5.04
N THR A 71 -12.46 -9.57 4.19
CA THR A 71 -12.35 -9.62 2.73
C THR A 71 -12.34 -8.21 2.17
N LYS A 72 -11.35 -7.86 1.36
CA LYS A 72 -11.32 -6.58 0.64
C LYS A 72 -10.94 -6.78 -0.81
N GLU A 73 -11.77 -6.26 -1.70
CA GLU A 73 -11.62 -6.33 -3.15
C GLU A 73 -10.94 -5.06 -3.67
N TYR A 74 -10.03 -5.27 -4.63
CA TYR A 74 -9.29 -4.24 -5.32
C TYR A 74 -9.33 -4.53 -6.82
N GLU A 75 -9.89 -3.60 -7.59
CA GLU A 75 -9.78 -3.61 -9.05
C GLU A 75 -8.34 -3.29 -9.46
N ILE A 76 -7.78 -4.05 -10.40
CA ILE A 76 -6.36 -3.93 -10.79
C ILE A 76 -6.19 -3.47 -12.24
N ALA A 77 -6.98 -4.00 -13.18
CA ALA A 77 -6.85 -3.73 -14.60
C ALA A 77 -8.10 -4.11 -15.39
#